data_AF-A0AAD0I683-F1
#
_entry.id   AF-A0AAD0I683-F1
#
_cell.length_a   1.000
_cell.length_b   1.000
_cell.length_c   1.000
_cell.angle_alpha   90.00
_cell.angle_beta   90.00
_cell.angle_gamma   90.00
#
_symmetry.space_group_name_H-M   'P 1'
#
loop_
_entity.id
_entity.type
_entity.pdbx_description
1 polymer ?
#
loop_
_entity_poly.entity_id
_entity_poly.type
_entity_poly.pdbx_seq_one_letter_code
_entity_poly.pdbx_strand_id
1 'polypeptide(L)'
;MKFYRFDPQKLVMPVMHDVQVDSDLVGLILQARPKDCIVLAGWDARAQIGNVSAFGIVMTVDQASGRAKILWRETDITLRPSSSGRRYWEQTKHWFAFAPDVVNRYGLPDLHAEYFPDIAGFDIPVPPPPVRSVSQPSSSPTGGYVYVIRSKLGFKIGKTIHLKARTRLFEVKLPFPISLEHYAWFDDYTYAERSLHLAYQAKRLEGEWFDLDASDLKQIKTLGKSVPVAGL
;
A
#
# COMPACT_ATOMS: atom_id res chain seq x y z
N MET A 1 -7.61 9.56 -11.06
CA MET A 1 -7.90 9.75 -9.63
C MET A 1 -6.60 9.83 -8.86
N LYS A 2 -6.39 10.87 -8.07
CA LYS A 2 -5.26 10.99 -7.13
C LYS A 2 -5.75 10.78 -5.70
N PHE A 3 -4.83 10.38 -4.83
CA PHE A 3 -5.05 10.29 -3.39
C PHE A 3 -4.20 11.33 -2.69
N TYR A 4 -4.84 12.14 -1.85
CA TYR A 4 -4.18 13.16 -1.05
C TYR A 4 -4.36 12.86 0.42
N ARG A 5 -3.30 12.97 1.22
CA ARG A 5 -3.44 13.10 2.66
C ARG A 5 -3.77 14.55 2.99
N PHE A 6 -4.74 14.77 3.87
CA PHE A 6 -5.01 16.07 4.49
C PHE A 6 -5.01 15.94 6.01
N ASP A 7 -4.51 16.95 6.71
CA ASP A 7 -4.47 16.98 8.17
C ASP A 7 -5.84 17.38 8.76
N PRO A 8 -6.50 16.51 9.55
CA PRO A 8 -7.80 16.81 10.15
C PRO A 8 -7.79 18.07 11.02
N GLN A 9 -6.66 18.41 11.66
CA GLN A 9 -6.57 19.59 12.51
C GLN A 9 -6.63 20.91 11.73
N LYS A 10 -6.58 20.86 10.41
CA LYS A 10 -6.59 22.04 9.53
C LYS A 10 -7.91 22.25 8.79
N LEU A 11 -8.89 21.39 9.01
CA LEU A 11 -10.25 21.69 8.62
C LEU A 11 -10.83 22.71 9.60
N VAL A 12 -11.36 23.81 9.07
CA VAL A 12 -12.14 24.78 9.87
C VAL A 12 -13.56 24.27 10.05
N MET A 13 -14.11 23.59 9.05
CA MET A 13 -15.46 23.04 9.10
C MET A 13 -15.47 21.60 9.64
N PRO A 14 -16.47 21.24 10.48
CA PRO A 14 -16.62 19.87 10.93
C PRO A 14 -16.93 18.95 9.76
N VAL A 15 -16.32 17.77 9.77
CA VAL A 15 -16.67 16.69 8.84
C VAL A 15 -18.00 16.09 9.25
N MET A 16 -18.93 15.99 8.32
CA MET A 16 -20.13 15.18 8.47
C MET A 16 -20.05 13.99 7.51
N HIS A 17 -20.30 12.80 8.03
CA HIS A 17 -20.23 11.57 7.27
C HIS A 17 -21.55 11.28 6.56
N ASP A 18 -21.48 10.53 5.46
CA ASP A 18 -22.62 10.06 4.67
C ASP A 18 -23.45 11.17 3.99
N VAL A 19 -22.96 12.42 4.05
CA VAL A 19 -23.53 13.59 3.39
C VAL A 19 -22.46 14.40 2.67
N GLN A 20 -22.85 15.13 1.62
CA GLN A 20 -21.94 16.05 0.95
C GLN A 20 -21.82 17.36 1.74
N VAL A 21 -20.61 17.70 2.17
CA VAL A 21 -20.34 18.94 2.90
C VAL A 21 -19.30 19.79 2.19
N ASP A 22 -19.47 21.11 2.31
CA ASP A 22 -18.44 22.05 1.92
C ASP A 22 -17.25 21.90 2.87
N SER A 23 -16.07 21.67 2.31
CA SER A 23 -14.84 21.43 3.05
C SER A 23 -13.75 22.39 2.58
N ASP A 24 -13.07 23.01 3.54
CA ASP A 24 -11.96 23.93 3.33
C ASP A 24 -10.64 23.17 3.26
N LEU A 25 -10.29 22.68 2.07
CA LEU A 25 -9.02 21.99 1.83
C LEU A 25 -7.89 23.01 1.61
N VAL A 26 -7.54 23.78 2.65
CA VAL A 26 -6.58 24.90 2.56
C VAL A 26 -5.30 24.51 1.82
N GLY A 27 -5.00 25.23 0.74
CA GLY A 27 -3.87 24.99 -0.16
C GLY A 27 -4.00 23.76 -1.07
N LEU A 28 -4.71 22.71 -0.67
CA LEU A 28 -5.00 21.54 -1.50
C LEU A 28 -6.09 21.85 -2.55
N ILE A 29 -6.97 22.81 -2.28
CA ILE A 29 -8.08 23.17 -3.18
C ILE A 29 -7.61 23.57 -4.60
N LEU A 30 -6.40 24.13 -4.70
CA LEU A 30 -5.78 24.51 -5.98
C LEU A 30 -5.36 23.31 -6.83
N GLN A 31 -5.28 22.12 -6.23
CA GLN A 31 -4.76 20.89 -6.83
C GLN A 31 -5.80 19.77 -6.88
N ALA A 32 -6.77 19.79 -5.97
CA ALA A 32 -7.87 18.86 -5.94
C ALA A 32 -8.74 19.01 -7.18
N ARG A 33 -9.18 17.89 -7.73
CA ARG A 33 -10.13 17.84 -8.84
C ARG A 33 -11.31 16.95 -8.45
N PRO A 34 -12.47 17.11 -9.11
CA PRO A 34 -13.55 16.15 -8.98
C PRO A 34 -13.05 14.72 -9.15
N LYS A 35 -13.57 13.81 -8.32
CA LYS A 35 -13.18 12.40 -8.19
C LYS A 35 -11.81 12.13 -7.57
N ASP A 36 -11.04 13.14 -7.17
CA ASP A 36 -9.86 12.87 -6.34
C ASP A 36 -10.29 12.46 -4.93
N CYS A 37 -9.48 11.60 -4.30
CA CYS A 37 -9.72 11.06 -2.97
C CYS A 37 -8.92 11.82 -1.92
N ILE A 38 -9.57 12.13 -0.81
CA ILE A 38 -8.96 12.75 0.35
C ILE A 38 -8.89 11.71 1.47
N VAL A 39 -7.70 11.51 2.01
CA VAL A 39 -7.43 10.67 3.17
C VAL A 39 -7.21 11.63 4.33
N LEU A 40 -8.21 11.75 5.20
CA LEU A 40 -8.13 12.62 6.36
C LEU A 40 -7.36 11.89 7.46
N ALA A 41 -6.11 12.27 7.67
CA ALA A 41 -5.22 11.50 8.53
C ALA A 41 -4.29 12.37 9.37
N GLY A 42 -4.27 12.14 10.68
CA GLY A 42 -3.33 12.76 11.62
C GLY A 42 -2.03 11.94 11.73
N TRP A 43 -0.91 12.60 12.05
CA TRP A 43 0.35 11.92 12.33
C TRP A 43 0.52 11.67 13.84
N ASP A 44 0.75 10.42 14.22
CA ASP A 44 1.18 10.05 15.56
C ASP A 44 2.70 9.81 15.56
N ALA A 45 3.45 10.79 16.09
CA ALA A 45 4.89 10.72 16.17
C ALA A 45 5.42 9.67 17.16
N ARG A 46 4.65 9.29 18.18
CA ARG A 46 5.07 8.28 19.16
C ARG A 46 4.97 6.88 18.55
N ALA A 47 3.85 6.57 17.93
CA ALA A 47 3.63 5.28 17.28
C ALA A 47 4.22 5.21 15.85
N GLN A 48 4.63 6.35 15.29
CA GLN A 48 5.16 6.49 13.93
C GLN A 48 4.17 5.98 12.87
N ILE A 49 2.91 6.38 13.04
CA ILE A 49 1.78 5.97 12.19
C ILE A 49 0.90 7.17 11.81
N GLY A 50 0.24 7.07 10.66
CA GLY A 50 -0.81 7.98 10.25
C GLY A 50 -2.18 7.40 10.61
N ASN A 51 -2.90 8.03 11.53
CA ASN A 51 -4.25 7.63 11.92
C ASN A 51 -5.25 8.27 10.96
N VAL A 52 -5.94 7.48 10.17
CA VAL A 52 -6.95 7.94 9.22
C VAL A 52 -8.31 7.90 9.91
N SER A 53 -8.98 9.05 9.97
CA SER A 53 -10.30 9.20 10.59
C SER A 53 -11.44 9.22 9.57
N ALA A 54 -11.14 9.56 8.32
CA ALA A 54 -12.14 9.58 7.26
C ALA A 54 -11.51 9.44 5.87
N PHE A 55 -12.27 8.86 4.95
CA PHE A 55 -12.04 9.02 3.51
C PHE A 55 -13.06 9.99 2.94
N GLY A 56 -12.63 10.78 1.95
CA GLY A 56 -13.48 11.72 1.24
C GLY A 56 -13.33 11.56 -0.26
N ILE A 57 -14.43 11.70 -1.00
CA ILE A 57 -14.40 11.85 -2.45
C ILE A 57 -14.83 13.27 -2.82
N VAL A 58 -14.00 13.94 -3.62
CA VAL A 58 -14.28 15.29 -4.11
C VAL A 58 -15.40 15.21 -5.16
N MET A 59 -16.56 15.76 -4.85
CA MET A 59 -17.70 15.82 -5.76
C MET A 59 -17.55 16.99 -6.72
N THR A 60 -17.33 18.19 -6.17
CA THR A 60 -17.10 19.41 -6.94
C THR A 60 -16.04 20.27 -6.26
N VAL A 61 -15.39 21.13 -7.04
CA VAL A 61 -14.40 22.10 -6.57
C VAL A 61 -14.85 23.47 -7.05
N ASP A 62 -15.04 24.39 -6.11
CA ASP A 62 -15.26 25.80 -6.39
C ASP A 62 -13.99 26.57 -6.02
N GLN A 63 -13.21 26.92 -7.03
CA GLN A 63 -11.97 27.67 -6.83
C GLN A 63 -12.21 29.14 -6.47
N ALA A 64 -13.37 29.71 -6.78
CA ALA A 64 -13.68 31.11 -6.46
C ALA A 64 -13.96 31.27 -4.96
N SER A 65 -14.70 30.34 -4.36
CA SER A 65 -14.91 30.30 -2.90
C SER A 65 -13.80 29.58 -2.13
N GLY A 66 -12.90 28.88 -2.82
CA GLY A 66 -11.81 28.11 -2.21
C GLY A 66 -12.30 26.87 -1.47
N ARG A 67 -13.41 26.28 -1.90
CA ARG A 67 -14.10 25.16 -1.22
C ARG A 67 -14.36 24.00 -2.17
N ALA A 68 -14.44 22.80 -1.60
CA ALA A 68 -14.87 21.61 -2.33
C ALA A 68 -16.09 20.98 -1.64
N LYS A 69 -17.05 20.48 -2.42
CA LYS A 69 -18.06 19.56 -1.90
C LYS A 69 -17.45 18.18 -1.84
N ILE A 70 -17.43 17.59 -0.65
CA ILE A 70 -16.84 16.28 -0.41
C ILE A 70 -17.87 15.41 0.28
N LEU A 71 -18.01 14.18 -0.20
CA LEU A 71 -18.70 13.13 0.55
C LEU A 71 -17.68 12.42 1.41
N TRP A 72 -17.87 12.45 2.73
CA TRP A 72 -16.99 11.80 3.69
C TRP A 72 -17.57 10.49 4.21
N ARG A 73 -16.70 9.53 4.50
CA ARG A 73 -17.01 8.26 5.14
C ARG A 73 -16.04 8.06 6.29
N GLU A 74 -16.58 7.78 7.46
CA GLU A 74 -15.79 7.54 8.67
C GLU A 74 -14.98 6.26 8.51
N THR A 75 -13.77 6.25 9.04
CA THR A 75 -12.93 5.05 9.09
C THR A 75 -11.99 5.12 10.29
N ASP A 76 -11.52 3.96 10.73
CA ASP A 76 -10.45 3.84 11.70
C ASP A 76 -9.39 2.89 11.13
N ILE A 77 -8.52 3.44 10.28
CA ILE A 77 -7.41 2.70 9.71
C ILE A 77 -6.08 3.38 10.01
N THR A 78 -5.01 2.59 9.99
CA THR A 78 -3.66 3.07 10.26
C THR A 78 -2.77 2.91 9.03
N LEU A 79 -2.11 3.99 8.61
CA LEU A 79 -1.09 3.97 7.58
C LEU A 79 0.31 3.98 8.21
N ARG A 80 1.16 3.03 7.81
CA ARG A 80 2.54 2.92 8.33
C ARG A 80 3.56 3.37 7.27
N PRO A 81 4.03 4.62 7.30
CA PRO A 81 5.03 5.09 6.34
C PRO A 81 6.40 4.47 6.58
N SER A 82 7.14 4.28 5.48
CA SER A 82 8.57 3.97 5.54
C SER A 82 9.35 5.14 6.14
N SER A 83 10.62 4.91 6.51
CA SER A 83 11.52 5.96 7.00
C SER A 83 11.54 7.20 6.10
N SER A 84 11.69 7.02 4.79
CA SER A 84 11.64 8.12 3.81
C SER A 84 10.24 8.73 3.65
N GLY A 85 9.18 7.98 3.93
CA GLY A 85 7.81 8.46 3.88
C GLY A 85 7.45 9.38 5.04
N ARG A 86 8.00 9.14 6.23
CA ARG A 86 7.72 9.90 7.46
C ARG A 86 7.99 11.39 7.34
N ARG A 87 9.01 11.78 6.58
CA ARG A 87 9.31 13.20 6.30
C ARG A 87 8.12 13.99 5.74
N TYR A 88 7.22 13.31 5.00
CA TYR A 88 6.01 13.93 4.44
C TYR A 88 4.86 14.03 5.46
N TRP A 89 4.91 13.25 6.53
CA TRP A 89 3.94 13.34 7.63
C TRP A 89 4.35 14.38 8.67
N GLU A 90 5.66 14.59 8.83
CA GLU A 90 6.26 15.53 9.78
C GLU A 90 6.42 16.95 9.22
N GLN A 91 6.23 17.15 7.92
CA GLN A 91 6.38 18.47 7.29
C GLN A 91 5.28 19.45 7.75
N THR A 92 5.62 20.74 7.72
CA THR A 92 4.68 21.84 8.01
C THR A 92 3.53 21.91 7.02
N LYS A 93 3.72 21.37 5.80
CA LYS A 93 2.67 21.31 4.79
C LYS A 93 1.58 20.31 5.23
N HIS A 94 0.39 20.82 5.48
CA HIS A 94 -0.74 20.06 6.04
C HIS A 94 -1.40 19.07 5.08
N TRP A 95 -0.88 18.95 3.85
CA TRP A 95 -1.35 18.00 2.87
C TRP A 95 -0.23 17.57 1.92
N PHE A 96 -0.36 16.37 1.36
CA PHE A 96 0.50 15.89 0.28
C PHE A 96 -0.22 14.87 -0.59
N ALA A 97 0.23 14.72 -1.83
CA ALA A 97 -0.23 13.63 -2.70
C ALA A 97 0.56 12.36 -2.41
N PHE A 98 -0.12 11.22 -2.32
CA PHE A 98 0.56 9.93 -2.27
C PHE A 98 1.19 9.60 -3.63
N ALA A 99 2.41 9.05 -3.61
CA ALA A 99 3.04 8.51 -4.81
C ALA A 99 2.30 7.24 -5.28
N PRO A 100 2.26 6.93 -6.59
CA PRO A 100 1.49 5.79 -7.11
C PRO A 100 1.85 4.45 -6.47
N ASP A 101 3.13 4.20 -6.19
CA ASP A 101 3.59 2.99 -5.51
C ASP A 101 3.10 2.93 -4.05
N VAL A 102 2.99 4.09 -3.37
CA VAL A 102 2.48 4.18 -2.01
C VAL A 102 0.97 3.97 -1.97
N VAL A 103 0.24 4.52 -2.94
CA VAL A 103 -1.20 4.29 -3.11
C VAL A 103 -1.49 2.80 -3.21
N ASN A 104 -0.76 2.10 -4.08
CA ASN A 104 -0.91 0.65 -4.27
C ASN A 104 -0.49 -0.14 -3.03
N ARG A 105 0.61 0.24 -2.38
CA ARG A 105 1.08 -0.43 -1.15
C ARG A 105 0.07 -0.35 -0.01
N TYR A 106 -0.67 0.76 0.10
CA TYR A 106 -1.71 0.93 1.10
C TYR A 106 -3.08 0.41 0.67
N GLY A 107 -3.23 -0.09 -0.57
CA GLY A 107 -4.53 -0.54 -1.07
C GLY A 107 -5.59 0.56 -1.06
N LEU A 108 -5.20 1.83 -1.20
CA LEU A 108 -6.16 2.95 -1.13
C LEU A 108 -7.28 2.86 -2.17
N PRO A 109 -7.06 2.36 -3.41
CA PRO A 109 -8.16 2.15 -4.35
C PRO A 109 -9.18 1.13 -3.87
N ASP A 110 -8.73 0.03 -3.25
CA ASP A 110 -9.61 -1.03 -2.75
C ASP A 110 -10.40 -0.54 -1.53
N LEU A 111 -9.72 0.13 -0.59
CA LEU A 111 -10.37 0.78 0.55
C LEU A 111 -11.39 1.82 0.07
N HIS A 112 -11.03 2.66 -0.90
CA HIS A 112 -11.98 3.62 -1.46
C HIS A 112 -13.22 2.93 -2.05
N ALA A 113 -13.06 1.83 -2.79
CA ALA A 113 -14.20 1.07 -3.31
C ALA A 113 -15.07 0.48 -2.20
N GLU A 114 -14.46 0.03 -1.10
CA GLU A 114 -15.14 -0.51 0.09
C GLU A 114 -15.98 0.55 0.82
N TYR A 115 -15.45 1.77 1.02
CA TYR A 115 -16.16 2.84 1.72
C TYR A 115 -17.15 3.62 0.83
N PHE A 116 -17.02 3.54 -0.50
CA PHE A 116 -17.90 4.23 -1.44
C PHE A 116 -18.57 3.28 -2.45
N PRO A 117 -19.29 2.23 -2.00
CA PRO A 117 -19.92 1.26 -2.88
C PRO A 117 -21.03 1.90 -3.73
N ASP A 118 -21.73 2.89 -3.16
CA ASP A 118 -22.85 3.59 -3.80
C ASP A 118 -22.41 4.56 -4.91
N ILE A 119 -21.11 4.84 -5.00
CA ILE A 119 -20.49 5.66 -6.06
C ILE A 119 -19.99 4.77 -7.20
N ALA A 120 -20.41 3.50 -7.23
CA ALA A 120 -20.27 2.61 -8.40
C ALA A 120 -21.15 3.11 -9.56
N GLY A 121 -20.68 4.15 -10.26
CA GLY A 121 -21.36 4.75 -11.41
C GLY A 121 -20.52 5.76 -12.20
N PHE A 122 -19.24 5.93 -11.88
CA PHE A 122 -18.37 6.91 -12.54
C PHE A 122 -17.11 6.28 -13.15
N ASP A 123 -17.26 5.53 -14.25
CA ASP A 123 -16.18 5.16 -15.21
C ASP A 123 -14.76 5.02 -14.62
N ILE A 124 -14.63 4.30 -13.52
CA ILE A 124 -13.43 3.51 -13.32
C ILE A 124 -13.75 2.29 -14.18
N PRO A 125 -12.92 1.94 -15.20
CA PRO A 125 -13.08 0.63 -15.79
C PRO A 125 -13.04 -0.31 -14.61
N VAL A 126 -14.17 -0.97 -14.33
CA VAL A 126 -14.18 -2.12 -13.43
C VAL A 126 -13.05 -2.97 -13.99
N PRO A 127 -11.91 -3.14 -13.27
CA PRO A 127 -10.90 -4.04 -13.78
C PRO A 127 -11.67 -5.33 -14.00
N PRO A 128 -11.66 -5.86 -15.23
CA PRO A 128 -12.56 -6.94 -15.58
C PRO A 128 -12.43 -8.01 -14.50
N PRO A 129 -13.56 -8.58 -14.03
CA PRO A 129 -13.62 -9.44 -12.84
C PRO A 129 -12.40 -10.34 -12.86
N PRO A 130 -11.53 -10.29 -11.81
CA PRO A 130 -10.09 -10.44 -11.92
C PRO A 130 -9.75 -11.42 -13.02
N VAL A 131 -9.54 -10.89 -14.23
CA VAL A 131 -9.13 -11.71 -15.36
C VAL A 131 -7.70 -12.02 -15.00
N ARG A 132 -7.52 -13.11 -14.23
CA ARG A 132 -6.26 -13.61 -13.63
C ARG A 132 -5.13 -12.72 -14.07
N SER A 133 -4.92 -11.60 -13.36
CA SER A 133 -4.12 -10.51 -13.90
C SER A 133 -2.77 -11.10 -14.23
N VAL A 134 -2.50 -11.29 -15.52
CA VAL A 134 -1.20 -11.73 -15.98
C VAL A 134 -0.32 -10.60 -15.51
N SER A 135 0.48 -10.88 -14.49
CA SER A 135 1.35 -9.89 -13.88
C SER A 135 2.07 -9.22 -15.05
N GLN A 136 2.04 -7.89 -15.11
CA GLN A 136 2.82 -7.13 -16.09
C GLN A 136 4.21 -6.82 -15.50
N PRO A 137 5.29 -6.86 -16.31
CA PRO A 137 6.63 -6.47 -15.87
C PRO A 137 6.63 -5.08 -15.21
N SER A 138 7.55 -4.83 -14.29
CA SER A 138 7.65 -3.49 -13.70
C SER A 138 8.10 -2.47 -14.76
N SER A 139 7.68 -1.21 -14.60
CA SER A 139 8.07 -0.10 -15.50
C SER A 139 9.57 0.19 -15.51
N SER A 140 10.31 -0.36 -14.53
CA SER A 140 11.76 -0.26 -14.40
C SER A 140 12.31 -1.57 -13.78
N PRO A 141 12.52 -2.61 -14.61
CA PRO A 141 12.98 -3.92 -14.14
C PRO A 141 14.30 -3.78 -13.39
N THR A 142 14.29 -4.16 -12.12
CA THR A 142 15.49 -4.18 -11.29
C THR A 142 15.77 -5.61 -10.88
N GLY A 143 17.02 -6.05 -11.04
CA GLY A 143 17.48 -7.37 -10.63
C GLY A 143 17.67 -7.49 -9.12
N GLY A 144 17.34 -8.66 -8.56
CA GLY A 144 17.39 -8.88 -7.11
C GLY A 144 16.87 -10.25 -6.69
N TYR A 145 16.85 -10.48 -5.38
CA TYR A 145 16.45 -11.75 -4.79
C TYR A 145 15.00 -11.72 -4.34
N VAL A 146 14.28 -12.78 -4.63
CA VAL A 146 13.03 -13.13 -3.93
C VAL A 146 13.33 -14.32 -3.03
N TYR A 147 12.85 -14.27 -1.79
CA TYR A 147 13.09 -15.27 -0.77
C TYR A 147 11.80 -15.73 -0.11
N VAL A 148 11.84 -16.94 0.42
CA VAL A 148 10.82 -17.53 1.27
C VAL A 148 11.45 -17.81 2.62
N ILE A 149 10.90 -17.22 3.67
CA ILE A 149 11.24 -17.56 5.06
C ILE A 149 10.08 -18.31 5.71
N ARG A 150 10.41 -19.16 6.68
CA ARG A 150 9.44 -19.87 7.51
C ARG A 150 9.50 -19.38 8.95
N SER A 151 8.33 -19.31 9.56
CA SER A 151 8.11 -19.05 10.99
C SER A 151 7.04 -20.00 11.52
N LYS A 152 6.79 -19.95 12.83
CA LYS A 152 5.61 -20.56 13.46
C LYS A 152 4.28 -20.07 12.89
N LEU A 153 4.27 -18.88 12.27
CA LEU A 153 3.08 -18.25 11.67
C LEU A 153 2.82 -18.68 10.22
N GLY A 154 3.71 -19.49 9.62
CA GLY A 154 3.65 -19.87 8.21
C GLY A 154 4.86 -19.37 7.42
N PHE A 155 4.67 -19.14 6.13
CA PHE A 155 5.73 -18.75 5.20
C PHE A 155 5.57 -17.29 4.76
N LYS A 156 6.67 -16.55 4.63
CA LYS A 156 6.66 -15.19 4.10
C LYS A 156 7.46 -15.13 2.81
N ILE A 157 6.85 -14.60 1.76
CA ILE A 157 7.49 -14.32 0.49
C ILE A 157 7.88 -12.85 0.47
N GLY A 158 9.17 -12.56 0.33
CA GLY A 158 9.65 -11.18 0.28
C GLY A 158 10.80 -11.02 -0.70
N LYS A 159 11.24 -9.77 -0.88
CA LYS A 159 12.27 -9.43 -1.84
C LYS A 159 13.35 -8.50 -1.29
N THR A 160 14.55 -8.58 -1.86
CA THR A 160 15.69 -7.75 -1.47
C THR A 160 16.78 -7.75 -2.52
N ILE A 161 17.53 -6.65 -2.61
CA ILE A 161 18.79 -6.58 -3.36
C ILE A 161 19.99 -7.08 -2.56
N HIS A 162 19.88 -7.14 -1.22
CA HIS A 162 20.98 -7.46 -0.30
C HIS A 162 20.60 -8.61 0.64
N LEU A 163 20.62 -9.84 0.12
CA LEU A 163 20.16 -11.03 0.86
C LEU A 163 20.91 -11.23 2.20
N LYS A 164 22.25 -11.07 2.24
CA LYS A 164 23.06 -11.19 3.48
C LYS A 164 22.57 -10.27 4.60
N ALA A 165 22.39 -8.99 4.26
CA ALA A 165 21.96 -7.98 5.22
C ALA A 165 20.54 -8.27 5.70
N ARG A 166 19.69 -8.80 4.80
CA ARG A 166 18.31 -9.17 5.10
C ARG A 166 18.23 -10.38 6.04
N THR A 167 19.04 -11.41 5.84
CA THR A 167 19.09 -12.59 6.74
C THR A 167 19.58 -12.23 8.15
N ARG A 168 20.57 -11.33 8.27
CA ARG A 168 21.01 -10.83 9.59
C ARG A 168 19.93 -10.00 10.29
N LEU A 169 19.20 -9.16 9.54
CA LEU A 169 18.09 -8.37 10.08
C LEU A 169 16.96 -9.22 10.64
N PHE A 170 16.76 -10.40 10.04
CA PHE A 170 15.77 -11.38 10.42
C PHE A 170 16.08 -12.08 11.74
N GLU A 171 17.33 -12.46 11.96
CA GLU A 171 17.79 -13.06 13.21
C GLU A 171 17.71 -12.09 14.39
N VAL A 172 17.95 -10.79 14.15
CA VAL A 172 18.11 -9.80 15.24
C VAL A 172 16.80 -9.13 15.67
N LYS A 173 15.78 -9.04 14.79
CA LYS A 173 14.59 -8.19 15.05
C LYS A 173 13.30 -8.92 15.42
N LEU A 174 13.23 -10.24 15.30
CA LEU A 174 12.00 -10.98 15.56
C LEU A 174 12.09 -11.77 16.87
N PRO A 175 11.05 -11.73 17.72
CA PRO A 175 11.01 -12.46 18.99
C PRO A 175 10.79 -13.97 18.82
N PHE A 176 10.92 -14.49 17.60
CA PHE A 176 10.76 -15.90 17.26
C PHE A 176 11.74 -16.31 16.15
N PRO A 177 12.20 -17.57 16.15
CA PRO A 177 13.15 -18.05 15.14
C PRO A 177 12.50 -18.06 13.76
N ILE A 178 13.27 -17.65 12.75
CA ILE A 178 12.87 -17.73 11.34
C ILE A 178 13.97 -18.41 10.51
N SER A 179 13.58 -19.32 9.62
CA SER A 179 14.49 -20.03 8.72
C SER A 179 14.33 -19.55 7.29
N LEU A 180 15.44 -19.38 6.56
CA LEU A 180 15.42 -19.13 5.13
C LEU A 180 15.25 -20.46 4.38
N GLU A 181 14.06 -20.70 3.83
CA GLU A 181 13.71 -21.96 3.15
C GLU A 181 14.15 -21.97 1.68
N HIS A 182 14.09 -20.81 1.03
CA HIS A 182 14.47 -20.68 -0.36
C HIS A 182 14.79 -19.22 -0.71
N TYR A 183 15.62 -19.03 -1.71
CA TYR A 183 15.80 -17.76 -2.40
C TYR A 183 16.25 -18.01 -3.85
N ALA A 184 15.91 -17.09 -4.74
CA ALA A 184 16.35 -17.12 -6.13
C ALA A 184 16.52 -15.70 -6.67
N TRP A 185 17.37 -15.55 -7.69
CA TRP A 185 17.56 -14.29 -8.39
C TRP A 185 16.56 -14.12 -9.53
N PHE A 186 16.03 -12.90 -9.66
CA PHE A 186 15.12 -12.49 -10.72
C PHE A 186 15.62 -11.20 -11.35
N ASP A 187 15.51 -11.10 -12.68
CA ASP A 187 15.87 -9.89 -13.43
C ASP A 187 14.87 -8.76 -13.17
N ASP A 188 13.65 -9.11 -12.74
CA ASP A 188 12.66 -8.21 -12.14
C ASP A 188 12.12 -8.82 -10.84
N TYR A 189 12.81 -8.55 -9.72
CA TYR A 189 12.43 -9.11 -8.42
C TYR A 189 11.13 -8.51 -7.86
N THR A 190 10.75 -7.31 -8.32
CA THR A 190 9.50 -6.68 -7.92
C THR A 190 8.31 -7.33 -8.61
N TYR A 191 8.47 -7.62 -9.89
CA TYR A 191 7.53 -8.44 -10.64
C TYR A 191 7.38 -9.83 -10.04
N ALA A 192 8.51 -10.54 -9.86
CA ALA A 192 8.50 -11.93 -9.40
C ALA A 192 7.81 -12.11 -8.04
N GLU A 193 8.09 -11.24 -7.08
CA GLU A 193 7.43 -11.26 -5.77
C GLU A 193 5.92 -11.01 -5.88
N ARG A 194 5.50 -10.04 -6.69
CA ARG A 194 4.09 -9.77 -6.94
C ARG A 194 3.40 -10.95 -7.60
N SER A 195 4.01 -11.56 -8.62
CA SER A 195 3.48 -12.75 -9.30
C SER A 195 3.29 -13.91 -8.33
N LEU A 196 4.22 -14.12 -7.41
CA LEU A 196 4.12 -15.14 -6.36
C LEU A 196 3.01 -14.82 -5.35
N HIS A 197 2.91 -13.57 -4.91
CA HIS A 197 1.83 -13.15 -4.01
C HIS A 197 0.45 -13.35 -4.65
N LEU A 198 0.32 -13.10 -5.95
CA LEU A 198 -0.91 -13.36 -6.71
C LEU A 198 -1.18 -14.86 -6.87
N ALA A 199 -0.15 -15.65 -7.21
CA ALA A 199 -0.27 -17.10 -7.39
C ALA A 199 -0.75 -17.80 -6.11
N TYR A 200 -0.30 -17.34 -4.95
CA TYR A 200 -0.64 -17.91 -3.64
C TYR A 200 -1.63 -17.04 -2.84
N GLN A 201 -2.34 -16.12 -3.49
CA GLN A 201 -3.29 -15.22 -2.81
C GLN A 201 -4.37 -15.98 -2.03
N ALA A 202 -4.84 -17.11 -2.56
CA ALA A 202 -5.83 -17.96 -1.89
C ALA A 202 -5.31 -18.61 -0.59
N LYS A 203 -3.99 -18.68 -0.42
CA LYS A 203 -3.30 -19.22 0.76
C LYS A 203 -2.73 -18.10 1.65
N ARG A 204 -3.11 -16.85 1.40
CA ARG A 204 -2.57 -15.68 2.12
C ARG A 204 -3.18 -15.60 3.52
N LEU A 205 -2.30 -15.51 4.52
CA LEU A 205 -2.61 -15.20 5.92
C LEU A 205 -2.51 -13.67 6.11
N GLU A 206 -2.40 -13.20 7.37
CA GLU A 206 -2.27 -11.77 7.64
C GLU A 206 -0.98 -11.17 7.03
N GLY A 207 -1.12 -10.01 6.37
CA GLY A 207 0.01 -9.27 5.82
C GLY A 207 0.65 -9.96 4.61
N GLU A 208 1.93 -10.34 4.71
CA GLU A 208 2.70 -11.03 3.64
C GLU A 208 3.01 -12.48 4.02
N TRP A 209 2.22 -13.06 4.93
CA TRP A 209 2.35 -14.46 5.34
C TRP A 209 1.39 -15.34 4.54
N PHE A 210 1.76 -16.61 4.36
CA PHE A 210 1.07 -17.59 3.53
C PHE A 210 1.13 -18.97 4.18
N ASP A 211 0.05 -19.72 4.05
CA ASP A 211 -0.06 -21.13 4.45
C ASP A 211 0.36 -22.02 3.28
N LEU A 212 1.66 -22.05 2.99
CA LEU A 212 2.23 -22.83 1.88
C LEU A 212 2.47 -24.29 2.29
N ASP A 213 2.12 -25.20 1.40
CA ASP A 213 2.40 -26.63 1.54
C ASP A 213 3.73 -27.03 0.87
N ALA A 214 4.13 -28.29 1.05
CA ALA A 214 5.37 -28.81 0.48
C ALA A 214 5.39 -28.79 -1.06
N SER A 215 4.23 -28.89 -1.71
CA SER A 215 4.11 -28.84 -3.17
C SER A 215 4.29 -27.41 -3.67
N ASP A 216 3.71 -26.43 -2.99
CA ASP A 216 3.92 -25.01 -3.28
C ASP A 216 5.39 -24.63 -3.18
N LEU A 217 6.07 -25.04 -2.11
CA LEU A 217 7.49 -24.77 -1.93
C LEU A 217 8.33 -25.40 -3.04
N LYS A 218 7.95 -26.60 -3.50
CA LYS A 218 8.62 -27.26 -4.62
C LYS A 218 8.45 -26.47 -5.91
N GLN A 219 7.26 -25.91 -6.17
CA GLN A 219 7.03 -25.03 -7.32
C GLN A 219 7.82 -23.73 -7.21
N ILE A 220 7.82 -23.07 -6.05
CA ILE A 220 8.58 -21.83 -5.84
C ILE A 220 10.08 -22.06 -6.06
N LYS A 221 10.61 -23.21 -5.62
CA LYS A 221 12.02 -23.59 -5.81
C LYS A 221 12.44 -23.76 -7.27
N THR A 222 11.49 -23.94 -8.19
CA THR A 222 11.77 -24.02 -9.64
C THR A 222 11.82 -22.66 -10.32
N LEU A 223 11.47 -21.58 -9.61
CA LEU A 223 11.38 -20.24 -10.18
C LEU A 223 12.64 -19.43 -9.89
N GLY A 224 13.04 -18.63 -10.88
CA GLY A 224 14.22 -17.78 -10.80
C GLY A 224 15.53 -18.54 -11.05
N LYS A 225 16.63 -17.79 -11.07
CA LYS A 225 17.97 -18.35 -11.26
C LYS A 225 18.50 -18.80 -9.90
N SER A 226 18.81 -20.09 -9.77
CA SER A 226 19.53 -20.61 -8.61
C SER A 226 20.93 -20.02 -8.61
N VAL A 227 21.23 -19.22 -7.60
CA VAL A 227 22.57 -18.64 -7.42
C VAL A 227 23.23 -19.40 -6.27
N PRO A 228 24.27 -20.21 -6.55
CA PRO A 228 24.98 -20.92 -5.49
C PRO A 228 25.58 -19.91 -4.50
N VAL A 229 25.51 -20.25 -3.21
CA VAL A 229 26.09 -19.50 -2.07
C VAL A 229 27.64 -19.44 -2.13
N ALA A 230 28.27 -19.69 -3.27
CA ALA A 230 29.72 -19.57 -3.40
C ALA A 230 30.09 -18.08 -3.52
N GLY A 231 30.24 -17.43 -2.37
CA GLY A 231 30.58 -16.01 -2.27
C GLY A 231 29.70 -15.20 -1.33
N LEU A 232 28.92 -15.85 -0.44
CA LEU A 232 28.35 -15.15 0.71
C LEU A 232 29.35 -14.99 1.88
#